data_AF-A0A350Y7Q9-F1
#
_entry.id   AF-A0A350Y7Q9-F1
#
_cell.length_a   1.000
_cell.length_b   1.000
_cell.length_c   1.000
_cell.angle_alpha   90.00
_cell.angle_beta   90.00
_cell.angle_gamma   90.00
#
_symmetry.space_group_name_H-M   'P 1'
#
loop_
_entity.id
_entity.type
_entity.pdbx_description
1 polymer ?
#
loop_
_entity_poly.entity_id
_entity_poly.type
_entity_poly.pdbx_seq_one_letter_code
_entity_poly.pdbx_strand_id
1 'polypeptide(L)'
;NAIDALEEYNYERTFEDIKASPSQITIFTSLKEVSLEERGKGEEISPQFAHHQFLPSSRVVIRIADNGPGISPTLQSQIFDPFFT
;
A
#
# COMPACT_ATOMS: atom_id res chain seq x y z
N ASN A 1 7.64 6.80 -9.88
CA ASN A 1 6.31 6.69 -9.21
C ASN A 1 5.48 5.54 -9.78
N ALA A 2 4.39 5.13 -9.11
CA ALA A 2 3.52 4.04 -9.60
C ALA A 2 2.81 4.36 -10.93
N ILE A 3 2.49 5.64 -11.18
CA ILE A 3 1.90 6.08 -12.45
C ILE A 3 2.92 5.94 -13.58
N ASP A 4 4.12 6.49 -13.39
CA ASP A 4 5.22 6.39 -14.37
C ASP A 4 5.52 4.94 -14.74
N ALA A 5 5.50 4.02 -13.76
CA ALA A 5 5.74 2.60 -13.98
C ALA A 5 4.65 1.94 -14.85
N LEU A 6 3.38 2.33 -14.69
CA LEU A 6 2.29 1.83 -15.54
C LEU A 6 2.34 2.42 -16.95
N GLU A 7 2.79 3.67 -17.10
CA GLU A 7 3.01 4.28 -18.41
C GLU A 7 4.18 3.62 -19.15
N GLU A 8 5.32 3.44 -18.48
CA GLU A 8 6.49 2.72 -18.99
C GLU A 8 6.12 1.29 -19.43
N TYR A 9 5.37 0.58 -18.58
CA TYR A 9 4.86 -0.75 -18.93
C TYR A 9 3.96 -0.74 -20.16
N ASN A 10 3.13 0.30 -20.35
CA ASN A 10 2.28 0.42 -21.54
C ASN A 10 3.07 0.77 -22.81
N TYR A 11 4.21 1.47 -22.72
CA TYR A 11 5.06 1.75 -23.88
C TYR A 11 5.62 0.47 -24.52
N GLU A 12 5.81 -0.59 -23.75
CA GLU A 12 6.32 -1.89 -24.24
C GLU A 12 5.23 -2.78 -24.85
N ARG A 13 3.96 -2.33 -24.86
CA ARG A 13 2.80 -3.15 -25.24
C ARG A 13 2.14 -2.66 -26.51
N THR A 14 1.56 -3.58 -27.27
CA THR A 14 0.77 -3.22 -28.45
C THR A 14 -0.59 -2.64 -28.03
N PHE A 15 -1.24 -1.92 -28.95
CA PHE A 15 -2.58 -1.42 -28.72
C PHE A 15 -3.58 -2.55 -28.46
N GLU A 16 -3.47 -3.66 -29.19
CA GLU A 16 -4.27 -4.87 -29.00
C GLU A 16 -4.07 -5.44 -27.59
N ASP A 17 -2.83 -5.53 -27.11
CA ASP A 17 -2.52 -6.05 -25.77
C ASP A 17 -3.08 -5.15 -24.67
N ILE A 18 -2.94 -3.84 -24.82
CA ILE A 18 -3.49 -2.85 -23.87
C ILE A 18 -5.02 -2.95 -23.84
N LYS A 19 -5.66 -3.11 -25.00
CA LYS A 19 -7.11 -3.27 -25.10
C LYS A 19 -7.59 -4.59 -24.47
N ALA A 20 -6.82 -5.67 -24.63
CA ALA A 20 -7.16 -6.97 -24.06
C ALA A 20 -6.93 -7.05 -22.54
N SER A 21 -5.91 -6.36 -22.02
CA SER A 21 -5.56 -6.34 -20.59
C SER A 21 -5.09 -4.95 -20.15
N PRO A 22 -5.99 -3.99 -19.93
CA PRO A 22 -5.60 -2.63 -19.60
C PRO A 22 -4.91 -2.55 -18.24
N SER A 23 -3.97 -1.61 -18.09
CA SER A 23 -3.42 -1.25 -16.79
C SER A 23 -4.54 -0.65 -15.91
N GLN A 24 -4.66 -1.14 -14.68
CA GLN A 24 -5.73 -0.79 -13.75
C GLN A 24 -5.17 -0.56 -12.36
N ILE A 25 -5.69 0.47 -11.69
CA ILE A 25 -5.49 0.69 -10.26
C ILE A 25 -6.81 0.37 -9.55
N THR A 26 -6.75 -0.55 -8.61
CA THR A 26 -7.88 -0.96 -7.77
C THR A 26 -7.69 -0.39 -6.37
N ILE A 27 -8.67 0.38 -5.91
CA ILE A 27 -8.72 0.92 -4.54
C ILE A 27 -9.85 0.20 -3.80
N PHE A 28 -9.51 -0.41 -2.66
CA PHE A 28 -10.44 -1.16 -1.84
C PHE A 28 -10.42 -0.65 -0.41
N THR A 29 -11.59 -0.33 0.13
CA THR A 29 -11.74 0.13 1.52
C THR A 29 -12.48 -0.94 2.32
N SER A 30 -11.98 -1.25 3.52
CA SER A 30 -12.63 -2.19 4.44
C SER A 30 -12.42 -1.79 5.89
N LEU A 31 -13.31 -2.27 6.77
CA LEU A 31 -13.09 -2.23 8.21
C LEU A 31 -12.38 -3.52 8.62
N LYS A 32 -11.23 -3.40 9.28
CA LYS A 32 -10.51 -4.52 9.91
C LYS A 32 -10.65 -4.38 11.42
N GLU A 33 -11.25 -5.38 12.05
CA GLU A 33 -11.20 -5.52 13.51
C GLU A 33 -9.77 -5.84 13.95
N VAL A 34 -9.29 -5.11 14.94
CA VAL A 34 -7.99 -5.25 15.55
C VAL A 34 -8.14 -6.15 16.76
N SER A 35 -7.55 -7.33 16.68
CA SER A 35 -7.47 -8.24 17.83
C SER A 35 -6.62 -7.61 18.94
N LEU A 36 -6.90 -7.95 20.20
CA LEU A 36 -6.17 -7.44 21.36
C LEU A 36 -4.67 -7.81 21.30
N GLU A 37 -4.29 -8.83 20.53
CA GLU A 37 -2.90 -9.30 20.36
C GLU A 37 -2.06 -8.40 19.44
N GLU A 38 -2.69 -7.76 18.44
CA GLU A 38 -2.04 -6.78 17.56
C GLU A 38 -1.85 -5.42 18.26
N ARG A 39 -2.55 -5.15 19.37
CA ARG A 39 -2.44 -3.90 20.15
C ARG A 39 -1.11 -3.73 20.88
N GLY A 40 -0.38 -4.82 21.13
CA GLY A 40 0.87 -4.80 21.89
C GLY A 40 2.16 -4.74 21.06
N LYS A 41 2.07 -4.75 19.73
CA LYS A 41 3.25 -4.91 18.85
C LYS A 41 3.79 -3.62 18.21
N GLY A 42 3.23 -2.44 18.50
CA GLY A 42 3.57 -1.24 17.73
C GLY A 42 3.74 0.09 18.46
N GLU A 43 3.39 0.23 19.73
CA GLU A 43 3.44 1.54 20.40
C GLU A 43 3.93 1.39 21.84
N GLU A 44 5.20 1.70 22.09
CA GLU A 44 5.61 2.19 23.42
C GLU A 44 4.92 3.55 23.63
N ILE A 45 3.68 3.51 24.10
CA ILE A 45 2.98 4.71 24.53
C ILE A 45 3.71 5.22 25.77
N SER A 46 4.36 6.38 25.63
CA SER A 46 5.00 7.07 26.75
C SER A 46 3.96 7.25 27.88
N PRO A 47 4.30 6.95 29.15
CA PRO A 47 3.32 6.82 30.24
C PRO A 47 2.50 8.09 30.53
N GLN A 48 2.89 9.23 29.98
CA GLN A 48 2.16 10.50 30.07
C GLN A 48 0.82 10.56 29.30
N PHE A 49 0.53 9.61 28.39
CA PHE A 49 -0.70 9.60 27.59
C PHE A 49 -1.77 8.58 28.07
N ALA A 50 -1.60 8.00 29.26
CA ALA A 50 -2.41 6.89 29.77
C ALA A 50 -3.87 7.23 30.15
N HIS A 51 -4.33 8.49 29.99
CA HIS A 51 -5.71 8.86 30.24
C HIS A 51 -6.50 9.05 28.94
N HIS A 52 -7.35 8.05 28.64
CA HIS A 52 -8.39 8.06 27.60
C HIS A 52 -7.92 8.09 26.14
N GLN A 53 -7.38 6.96 25.66
CA GLN A 53 -7.46 6.65 24.23
C GLN A 53 -8.23 5.35 24.04
N PHE A 54 -9.54 5.49 23.84
CA PHE A 54 -10.37 4.44 23.25
C PHE A 54 -9.92 4.32 21.79
N LEU A 55 -8.82 3.60 21.54
CA LEU A 55 -8.47 3.24 20.17
C LEU A 55 -9.60 2.36 19.66
N PRO A 56 -10.27 2.75 18.55
CA PRO A 56 -11.38 1.97 18.03
C PRO A 56 -10.90 0.54 17.79
N SER A 57 -11.71 -0.44 18.21
CA SER A 57 -11.44 -1.85 17.94
C SER A 57 -11.37 -2.14 16.44
N SER A 58 -11.89 -1.24 15.60
CA SER A 58 -11.83 -1.30 14.15
C SER A 58 -10.85 -0.27 13.56
N ARG A 59 -10.07 -0.67 12.57
CA ARG A 59 -9.29 0.23 11.70
C ARG A 59 -9.92 0.28 10.32
N VAL A 60 -9.92 1.46 9.69
CA VAL A 60 -10.19 1.57 8.25
C VAL A 60 -8.92 1.17 7.51
N VAL A 61 -9.02 0.20 6.62
CA VAL A 61 -7.93 -0.26 5.76
C VAL A 61 -8.23 0.17 4.34
N ILE A 62 -7.34 0.96 3.77
CA ILE A 62 -7.32 1.29 2.34
C ILE A 62 -6.23 0.44 1.71
N ARG A 63 -6.61 -0.41 0.76
CA ARG A 63 -5.69 -1.21 -0.05
C ARG A 63 -5.68 -0.65 -1.46
N ILE A 64 -4.49 -0.36 -1.96
CA ILE A 64 -4.26 0.05 -3.34
C ILE A 64 -3.48 -1.09 -4.00
N ALA A 65 -3.93 -1.53 -5.17
CA ALA A 65 -3.27 -2.55 -5.97
C ALA A 65 -3.32 -2.15 -7.43
N ASP A 66 -2.28 -2.48 -8.18
CA ASP A 66 -2.26 -2.40 -9.63
C ASP A 66 -1.97 -3.78 -10.25
N ASN A 67 -2.19 -3.91 -11.55
CA ASN A 67 -1.88 -5.11 -12.32
C ASN A 67 -0.62 -4.95 -13.20
N GLY A 68 0.29 -4.05 -12.82
CA GLY A 68 1.57 -3.87 -13.48
C GLY A 68 2.57 -4.99 -13.17
N PRO A 69 3.81 -4.87 -13.69
CA PRO A 69 4.85 -5.89 -13.51
C PRO A 69 5.37 -6.00 -12.06
N GLY A 70 5.03 -5.03 -11.20
CA GLY A 70 5.48 -4.95 -9.82
C GLY A 70 6.89 -4.39 -9.66
N ILE A 71 7.35 -4.33 -8.40
CA ILE A 71 8.67 -3.77 -8.04
C ILE A 71 9.70 -4.89 -8.03
N SER A 72 10.79 -4.71 -8.78
CA SER A 72 11.87 -5.70 -8.82
C SER A 72 12.48 -5.91 -7.42
N PRO A 73 12.91 -7.15 -7.07
CA PRO A 73 13.42 -7.44 -5.73
C PRO A 73 14.60 -6.57 -5.31
N THR A 74 15.43 -6.12 -6.26
CA THR A 74 16.58 -5.25 -6.01
C THR A 74 16.19 -3.83 -5.61
N LEU A 75 15.02 -3.35 -6.03
CA LEU A 75 14.53 -2.00 -5.72
C LEU A 75 13.61 -1.98 -4.49
N GLN A 76 13.00 -3.12 -4.11
CA GLN A 76 12.06 -3.20 -2.99
C GLN A 76 12.58 -2.66 -1.65
N SER A 77 13.88 -2.80 -1.37
CA SER A 77 14.46 -2.27 -0.13
C SER A 77 14.67 -0.76 -0.16
N GLN A 78 14.75 -0.15 -1.35
CA GLN A 78 15.11 1.26 -1.54
C GLN A 78 13.88 2.17 -1.65
N ILE A 79 12.69 1.62 -1.85
CA ILE A 79 11.46 2.42 -2.03
C ILE A 79 11.09 3.29 -0.82
N PHE A 80 11.67 2.99 0.35
CA PHE A 80 11.48 3.76 1.58
C PHE A 80 12.67 4.69 1.88
N ASP A 81 13.70 4.70 1.02
CA ASP A 81 14.83 5.60 1.17
C ASP A 81 14.39 7.03 0.78
N PRO A 82 14.75 8.05 1.59
CA PRO A 82 14.45 9.43 1.24
C PRO A 82 14.99 9.80 -0.15
N PHE A 83 14.16 10.45 -0.95
CA PHE A 83 14.48 10.95 -2.30
C PHE A 83 14.67 9.87 -3.40
N PHE A 84 14.41 8.59 -3.12
CA PHE A 84 14.36 7.54 -4.14
C PHE A 84 13.05 7.64 -4.97
N THR A 85 13.12 7.55 -6.30
CA THR A 85 11.98 7.72 -7.23
C THR A 85 11.96 6.72 -8.37
#